data_AF-A0A0T5ZYT9-F1
#
_entry.id   AF-A0A0T5ZYT9-F1
#
_cell.length_a   1.000
_cell.length_b   1.000
_cell.length_c   1.000
_cell.angle_alpha   90.00
_cell.angle_beta   90.00
_cell.angle_gamma   90.00
#
_symmetry.space_group_name_H-M   'P 1'
#
loop_
_entity.id
_entity.type
_entity.pdbx_description
1 polymer ?
#
loop_
_entity_poly.entity_id
_entity_poly.type
_entity_poly.pdbx_seq_one_letter_code
_entity_poly.pdbx_strand_id
1 'polypeptide(L)'
;MFTSDRDDTAGGDTNNNAAGSAPFNSSWERIEFTGTSTGSVLDHVEVRYGGANSLGQVFVNGGELTLSNSVLGNSSSAGLRIAASDPAVTWTTFQANTGAAVSMDLESNPAISGVTLVNNGTNGLVLDTGLLVEDG
;
A
#
# COMPACT_ATOMS: atom_id res chain seq x y z
N MET A 1 -12.17 -4.76 4.30
CA MET A 1 -11.20 -4.00 5.11
C MET A 1 -10.17 -4.97 5.65
N PHE A 2 -8.89 -4.65 5.48
CA PHE A 2 -7.74 -5.38 6.01
C PHE A 2 -7.06 -4.48 7.02
N THR A 3 -7.03 -4.90 8.28
CA THR A 3 -6.55 -4.05 9.36
C THR A 3 -5.97 -4.90 10.50
N SER A 4 -5.40 -4.23 11.49
CA SER A 4 -4.95 -4.85 12.74
C SER A 4 -6.14 -5.44 13.51
N ASP A 5 -5.93 -6.54 14.23
CA ASP A 5 -6.91 -7.07 15.17
C ASP A 5 -7.20 -6.09 16.33
N ARG A 6 -6.33 -5.07 16.49
CA ARG A 6 -6.44 -3.98 17.48
C ARG A 6 -7.03 -2.69 16.90
N ASP A 7 -7.50 -2.71 15.65
CA ASP A 7 -8.17 -1.54 15.05
C ASP A 7 -9.63 -1.46 15.51
N ASP A 8 -9.84 -0.88 16.69
CA ASP A 8 -11.17 -0.71 17.28
C ASP A 8 -12.06 0.25 16.47
N THR A 9 -11.51 0.97 15.48
CA THR A 9 -12.29 1.85 14.58
C THR A 9 -12.98 1.07 13.45
N ALA A 10 -12.53 -0.17 13.20
CA ALA A 10 -13.03 -1.05 12.16
C ALA A 10 -13.99 -2.10 12.74
N GLY A 11 -15.22 -1.69 13.08
CA GLY A 11 -16.27 -2.61 13.52
C GLY A 11 -16.41 -2.79 15.04
N GLY A 12 -15.67 -2.01 15.84
CA GLY A 12 -15.66 -2.08 17.31
C GLY A 12 -14.54 -2.96 17.86
N ASP A 13 -14.54 -3.21 19.17
CA ASP A 13 -13.57 -4.05 19.89
C ASP A 13 -13.72 -5.53 19.48
N THR A 14 -13.12 -5.91 18.35
CA THR A 14 -13.21 -7.26 17.76
C THR A 14 -12.38 -8.32 18.47
N ASN A 15 -11.47 -7.94 19.38
CA ASN A 15 -10.63 -8.89 20.14
C ASN A 15 -10.86 -8.83 21.67
N ASN A 16 -11.83 -8.05 22.14
CA ASN A 16 -12.27 -7.90 23.53
C ASN A 16 -11.11 -7.61 24.50
N ASN A 17 -10.15 -6.78 24.09
CA ASN A 17 -8.96 -6.47 24.89
C ASN A 17 -9.06 -5.14 25.67
N ALA A 18 -10.22 -4.45 25.61
CA ALA A 18 -10.39 -3.08 26.10
C ALA A 18 -9.35 -2.11 25.48
N ALA A 19 -9.25 -0.86 25.93
CA ALA A 19 -8.33 0.18 25.39
C ALA A 19 -6.81 -0.12 25.63
N GLY A 20 -6.34 -1.31 25.26
CA GLY A 20 -5.10 -1.94 25.69
C GLY A 20 -4.07 -2.16 24.57
N SER A 21 -4.11 -1.37 23.49
CA SER A 21 -2.95 -0.80 22.77
C SER A 21 -3.39 -0.37 21.38
N ALA A 22 -3.31 0.94 21.10
CA ALA A 22 -3.62 1.47 19.77
C ALA A 22 -2.83 0.69 18.69
N PRO A 23 -3.43 0.46 17.50
CA PRO A 23 -2.78 -0.28 16.43
C PRO A 23 -1.48 0.42 16.04
N PHE A 24 -0.40 -0.36 15.90
CA PHE A 24 0.87 0.15 15.43
C PHE A 24 0.93 0.01 13.91
N ASN A 25 1.38 1.05 13.22
CA ASN A 25 1.85 0.95 11.84
C ASN A 25 2.97 -0.12 11.87
N SER A 26 2.76 -1.31 11.29
CA SER A 26 3.55 -2.58 11.44
C SER A 26 2.83 -3.73 12.17
N SER A 27 1.50 -3.72 12.27
CA SER A 27 0.72 -4.79 12.89
C SER A 27 0.78 -6.12 12.13
N TRP A 28 1.03 -6.07 10.81
CA TRP A 28 1.18 -7.23 9.94
C TRP A 28 2.08 -6.88 8.74
N GLU A 29 2.52 -7.89 7.97
CA GLU A 29 3.49 -7.69 6.89
C GLU A 29 2.91 -6.96 5.68
N ARG A 30 2.27 -7.68 4.74
CA ARG A 30 1.79 -7.11 3.47
C ARG A 30 0.77 -8.00 2.77
N ILE A 31 0.01 -7.40 1.87
CA ILE A 31 -0.71 -8.10 0.82
C ILE A 31 0.22 -8.09 -0.40
N GLU A 32 0.59 -9.27 -0.89
CA GLU A 32 1.50 -9.39 -2.03
C GLU A 32 0.83 -10.02 -3.24
N PHE A 33 0.96 -9.36 -4.39
CA PHE A 33 0.57 -9.87 -5.70
C PHE A 33 1.83 -10.24 -6.47
N THR A 34 2.10 -11.54 -6.57
CA THR A 34 3.29 -12.07 -7.25
C THR A 34 3.04 -12.29 -8.74
N GLY A 35 4.08 -12.63 -9.52
CA GLY A 35 3.95 -12.89 -10.97
C GLY A 35 3.00 -14.00 -11.41
N THR A 36 2.40 -14.76 -10.47
CA THR A 36 1.31 -15.71 -10.77
C THR A 36 -0.07 -15.16 -10.45
N SER A 37 -0.16 -13.96 -9.87
CA SER A 37 -1.41 -13.27 -9.55
C SER A 37 -1.93 -12.57 -10.80
N THR A 38 -3.07 -13.01 -11.31
CA THR A 38 -3.70 -12.49 -12.54
C THR A 38 -5.13 -12.05 -12.24
N GLY A 39 -5.59 -10.98 -12.88
CA GLY A 39 -6.95 -10.45 -12.71
C GLY A 39 -7.27 -9.98 -11.29
N SER A 40 -6.27 -9.61 -10.49
CA SER A 40 -6.50 -9.17 -9.10
C SER A 40 -7.14 -7.79 -9.05
N VAL A 41 -8.21 -7.65 -8.26
CA VAL A 41 -8.94 -6.40 -8.08
C VAL A 41 -9.11 -6.08 -6.60
N LEU A 42 -8.71 -4.87 -6.21
CA LEU A 42 -9.05 -4.25 -4.94
C LEU A 42 -9.90 -3.01 -5.23
N ASP A 43 -11.20 -3.09 -4.96
CA ASP A 43 -12.14 -1.99 -5.17
C ASP A 43 -12.98 -1.76 -3.91
N HIS A 44 -13.14 -0.50 -3.49
CA HIS A 44 -13.81 -0.13 -2.23
C HIS A 44 -13.21 -0.85 -0.99
N VAL A 45 -11.89 -1.04 -1.00
CA VAL A 45 -11.15 -1.68 0.09
C VAL A 45 -10.43 -0.63 0.93
N GLU A 46 -10.35 -0.89 2.23
CA GLU A 46 -9.46 -0.17 3.12
C GLU A 46 -8.38 -1.12 3.66
N VAL A 47 -7.12 -0.71 3.55
CA VAL A 47 -5.94 -1.44 4.02
C VAL A 47 -5.19 -0.55 5.02
N ARG A 48 -5.02 -1.04 6.24
CA ARG A 48 -4.37 -0.29 7.33
C ARG A 48 -3.39 -1.10 8.15
N TYR A 49 -2.41 -0.40 8.73
CA TYR A 49 -1.48 -0.89 9.74
C TYR A 49 -0.56 -2.03 9.28
N GLY A 50 -0.46 -2.29 7.97
CA GLY A 50 0.52 -3.21 7.41
C GLY A 50 1.90 -2.57 7.24
N GLY A 51 2.75 -3.22 6.45
CA GLY A 51 4.09 -2.74 6.08
C GLY A 51 5.21 -3.26 6.99
N ALA A 52 4.94 -4.21 7.89
CA ALA A 52 5.98 -4.79 8.74
C ALA A 52 6.98 -5.57 7.88
N ASN A 53 8.29 -5.33 8.07
CA ASN A 53 9.35 -6.00 7.31
C ASN A 53 9.15 -5.97 5.77
N SER A 54 8.46 -4.94 5.26
CA SER A 54 8.16 -4.79 3.84
C SER A 54 8.33 -3.35 3.37
N LEU A 55 8.56 -3.18 2.07
CA LEU A 55 8.67 -1.88 1.41
C LEU A 55 7.30 -1.21 1.20
N GLY A 56 6.19 -1.94 1.33
CA GLY A 56 4.83 -1.39 1.34
C GLY A 56 3.81 -2.35 1.94
N GLN A 57 2.69 -1.82 2.46
CA GLN A 57 1.60 -2.67 3.01
C GLN A 57 0.82 -3.42 1.92
N VAL A 58 0.73 -2.82 0.73
CA VAL A 58 0.35 -3.51 -0.51
C VAL A 58 1.58 -3.56 -1.40
N PHE A 59 1.97 -4.74 -1.86
CA PHE A 59 3.13 -4.96 -2.69
C PHE A 59 2.75 -5.71 -3.97
N VAL A 60 2.86 -5.04 -5.12
CA VAL A 60 2.75 -5.66 -6.44
C VAL A 60 4.15 -6.00 -6.91
N ASN A 61 4.46 -7.29 -7.03
CA ASN A 61 5.80 -7.84 -7.27
C ASN A 61 5.78 -8.81 -8.46
N GLY A 62 5.86 -8.28 -9.67
CA GLY A 62 5.67 -9.02 -10.92
C GLY A 62 4.21 -9.34 -11.29
N GLY A 63 3.25 -9.05 -10.42
CA GLY A 63 1.83 -9.44 -10.57
C GLY A 63 0.92 -8.35 -11.16
N GLU A 64 -0.34 -8.72 -11.39
CA GLU A 64 -1.38 -7.79 -11.81
C GLU A 64 -2.21 -7.28 -10.62
N LEU A 65 -2.51 -5.99 -10.62
CA LEU A 65 -3.46 -5.38 -9.70
C LEU A 65 -4.22 -4.21 -10.36
N THR A 66 -5.54 -4.24 -10.24
CA THR A 66 -6.39 -3.04 -10.36
C THR A 66 -6.79 -2.59 -8.96
N LEU A 67 -6.38 -1.37 -8.58
CA LEU A 67 -6.71 -0.74 -7.30
C LEU A 67 -7.57 0.50 -7.54
N SER A 68 -8.81 0.49 -7.06
CA SER A 68 -9.77 1.58 -7.25
C SER A 68 -10.58 1.91 -6.01
N ASN A 69 -11.01 3.17 -5.87
CA ASN A 69 -11.96 3.62 -4.83
C ASN A 69 -11.59 3.18 -3.41
N SER A 70 -10.30 3.10 -3.11
CA SER A 70 -9.79 2.43 -1.90
C SER A 70 -9.01 3.39 -1.01
N VAL A 71 -8.71 2.96 0.21
CA VAL A 71 -7.88 3.71 1.17
C VAL A 71 -6.72 2.84 1.60
N LEU A 72 -5.49 3.32 1.38
CA LEU A 72 -4.26 2.69 1.86
C LEU A 72 -3.62 3.62 2.89
N GLY A 73 -3.73 3.30 4.17
CA GLY A 73 -3.23 4.17 5.22
C GLY A 73 -2.51 3.49 6.36
N ASN A 74 -1.85 4.28 7.20
CA ASN A 74 -1.20 3.79 8.42
C ASN A 74 -0.16 2.67 8.18
N SER A 75 0.45 2.58 7.00
CA SER A 75 1.58 1.67 6.75
C SER A 75 2.80 2.10 7.57
N SER A 76 3.61 1.16 8.04
CA SER A 76 4.96 1.45 8.55
C SER A 76 5.99 1.79 7.47
N SER A 77 5.66 1.52 6.20
CA SER A 77 6.49 1.79 5.03
C SER A 77 5.68 2.55 3.98
N ALA A 78 5.77 2.19 2.69
CA ALA A 78 4.91 2.80 1.68
C ALA A 78 3.46 2.32 1.81
N GLY A 79 2.51 3.11 1.32
CA GLY A 79 1.13 2.65 1.14
C GLY A 79 1.08 1.53 0.09
N LEU A 80 1.61 1.80 -1.09
CA LEU A 80 1.77 0.85 -2.19
C LEU A 80 3.25 0.77 -2.61
N ARG A 81 3.78 -0.45 -2.67
CA ARG A 81 5.05 -0.76 -3.32
C ARG A 81 4.77 -1.47 -4.65
N ILE A 82 5.50 -1.07 -5.69
CA ILE A 82 5.43 -1.66 -7.03
C ILE A 82 6.85 -2.13 -7.39
N ALA A 83 7.00 -3.34 -7.90
CA ALA A 83 8.25 -3.83 -8.46
C ALA A 83 7.97 -4.71 -9.68
N ALA A 84 8.68 -4.44 -10.78
CA ALA A 84 8.52 -5.09 -12.07
C ALA A 84 7.04 -5.29 -12.46
N SER A 85 6.21 -4.26 -12.31
CA SER A 85 4.75 -4.37 -12.49
C SER A 85 4.09 -3.04 -12.84
N ASP A 86 2.96 -3.13 -13.56
CA ASP A 86 2.24 -1.96 -14.07
C ASP A 86 0.78 -1.92 -13.57
N PRO A 87 0.54 -1.82 -12.25
CA PRO A 87 -0.83 -1.77 -11.73
C PRO A 87 -1.57 -0.52 -12.20
N ALA A 88 -2.90 -0.65 -12.33
CA ALA A 88 -3.80 0.48 -12.52
C ALA A 88 -4.32 0.96 -11.16
N VAL A 89 -4.02 2.21 -10.80
CA VAL A 89 -4.42 2.82 -9.52
C VAL A 89 -5.27 4.05 -9.78
N THR A 90 -6.54 3.99 -9.37
CA THR A 90 -7.48 5.10 -9.57
C THR A 90 -8.24 5.45 -8.30
N TRP A 91 -8.59 6.72 -8.13
CA TRP A 91 -9.52 7.17 -7.07
C TRP A 91 -9.19 6.64 -5.67
N THR A 92 -7.90 6.47 -5.38
CA THR A 92 -7.41 5.86 -4.14
C THR A 92 -6.80 6.94 -3.26
N THR A 93 -7.13 6.88 -1.97
CA THR A 93 -6.55 7.76 -0.95
C THR A 93 -5.39 7.06 -0.27
N PHE A 94 -4.22 7.69 -0.29
CA PHE A 94 -3.04 7.29 0.47
C PHE A 94 -2.89 8.23 1.65
N GLN A 95 -2.98 7.72 2.87
CA GLN A 95 -2.99 8.57 4.05
C GLN A 95 -2.16 8.06 5.23
N ALA A 96 -1.44 8.96 5.90
CA ALA A 96 -0.76 8.66 7.15
C ALA A 96 0.18 7.42 7.10
N ASN A 97 0.72 7.10 5.91
CA ASN A 97 1.76 6.09 5.77
C ASN A 97 3.09 6.68 6.26
N THR A 98 3.85 5.94 7.06
CA THR A 98 5.14 6.41 7.58
C THR A 98 6.14 6.67 6.45
N GLY A 99 6.07 5.91 5.36
CA GLY A 99 6.86 6.10 4.14
C GLY A 99 6.14 6.90 3.05
N ALA A 100 6.44 6.59 1.79
CA ALA A 100 5.80 7.23 0.65
C ALA A 100 4.34 6.79 0.47
N ALA A 101 3.53 7.59 -0.22
CA ALA A 101 2.22 7.11 -0.68
C ALA A 101 2.40 5.90 -1.61
N VAL A 102 3.25 6.06 -2.61
CA VAL A 102 3.64 5.01 -3.56
C VAL A 102 5.15 4.96 -3.67
N SER A 103 5.73 3.77 -3.76
CA SER A 103 7.12 3.56 -4.17
C SER A 103 7.19 2.55 -5.32
N MET A 104 8.13 2.73 -6.24
CA MET A 104 8.32 1.85 -7.40
C MET A 104 9.78 1.73 -7.82
N ASP A 105 10.13 0.65 -8.51
CA ASP A 105 11.39 0.52 -9.22
C ASP A 105 11.36 1.18 -10.61
N LEU A 106 12.52 1.19 -11.28
CA LEU A 106 12.70 1.78 -12.62
C LEU A 106 12.07 0.95 -13.75
N GLU A 107 11.77 -0.33 -13.50
CA GLU A 107 11.19 -1.24 -14.51
C GLU A 107 9.66 -1.12 -14.57
N SER A 108 9.04 -0.50 -13.56
CA SER A 108 7.60 -0.33 -13.47
C SER A 108 7.13 0.93 -14.20
N ASN A 109 5.93 0.88 -14.76
CA ASN A 109 5.24 1.98 -15.43
C ASN A 109 3.72 1.95 -15.11
N PRO A 110 3.35 2.14 -13.82
CA PRO A 110 1.95 2.05 -13.39
C PRO A 110 1.09 3.20 -13.93
N ALA A 111 -0.18 2.91 -14.20
CA ALA A 111 -1.17 3.93 -14.53
C ALA A 111 -1.81 4.48 -13.24
N ILE A 112 -1.38 5.64 -12.77
CA ILE A 112 -1.87 6.25 -11.52
C ILE A 112 -2.63 7.55 -11.82
N SER A 113 -3.90 7.64 -11.42
CA SER A 113 -4.72 8.84 -11.65
C SER A 113 -5.81 9.04 -10.59
N GLY A 114 -6.26 10.28 -10.40
CA GLY A 114 -7.34 10.60 -9.45
C GLY A 114 -7.04 10.27 -7.98
N VAL A 115 -5.76 10.05 -7.63
CA VAL A 115 -5.34 9.70 -6.27
C VAL A 115 -5.32 10.93 -5.36
N THR A 116 -5.57 10.71 -4.06
CA THR A 116 -5.46 11.73 -3.01
C THR A 116 -4.35 11.33 -2.05
N LEU A 117 -3.36 12.18 -1.84
CA LEU A 117 -2.18 11.89 -1.00
C LEU A 117 -2.16 12.85 0.19
N VAL A 118 -2.26 12.33 1.42
CA VAL A 118 -2.40 13.14 2.64
C VAL A 118 -1.53 12.61 3.78
N ASN A 119 -0.68 13.47 4.35
CA ASN A 119 0.09 13.18 5.58
C ASN A 119 0.94 11.88 5.55
N ASN A 120 1.38 11.43 4.38
CA ASN A 120 2.39 10.39 4.22
C ASN A 120 3.80 10.98 4.46
N GLY A 121 4.75 10.16 4.90
CA GLY A 121 6.15 10.56 5.07
C GLY A 121 6.72 11.19 3.79
N THR A 122 6.37 10.62 2.64
CA THR A 122 6.43 11.31 1.35
C THR A 122 5.03 11.37 0.74
N ASN A 123 4.44 12.56 0.66
CA ASN A 123 3.14 12.83 0.01
C ASN A 123 3.26 12.79 -1.53
N GLY A 124 3.78 11.70 -2.05
CA GLY A 124 4.10 11.54 -3.45
C GLY A 124 4.51 10.11 -3.77
N LEU A 125 4.93 9.96 -5.01
CA LEU A 125 5.57 8.75 -5.51
C LEU A 125 7.09 8.86 -5.35
N VAL A 126 7.72 7.81 -4.85
CA VAL A 126 9.18 7.68 -4.80
C VAL A 126 9.62 6.63 -5.80
N LEU A 127 10.62 6.99 -6.61
CA LEU A 127 11.32 6.06 -7.49
C LEU A 127 12.56 5.56 -6.77
N ASP A 128 12.80 4.25 -6.78
CA ASP A 128 14.00 3.66 -6.21
C ASP A 128 15.25 4.26 -6.85
N THR A 129 16.30 4.46 -6.05
CA THR A 129 17.59 4.89 -6.57
C THR A 129 18.22 3.79 -7.39
N GLY A 130 18.66 4.09 -8.62
CA GLY A 130 19.29 3.12 -9.51
C GLY A 130 19.94 3.77 -10.73
N LEU A 131 20.62 2.95 -11.55
CA LEU A 131 21.17 3.38 -12.84
C LEU A 131 20.04 3.46 -13.86
N LEU A 132 19.76 4.64 -14.40
CA LEU A 132 19.09 4.76 -15.69
C LEU A 132 20.04 4.19 -16.74
N VAL A 133 19.72 3.05 -17.31
CA VAL A 133 20.38 2.60 -18.53
C VAL A 133 19.79 3.47 -19.65
N GLU A 134 20.61 4.29 -20.30
CA GLU A 134 20.17 5.06 -21.48
C GLU A 134 19.49 4.11 -22.48
N ASP A 135 18.35 4.54 -23.04
CA ASP A 135 17.83 3.92 -24.25
C ASP A 135 18.89 4.08 -25.35
N GLY A 136 19.43 2.96 -25.83
CA GLY A 136 20.41 2.91 -26.92
C GLY A 136 19.82 3.16 -28.30
#